data_AF-A0A316L7D0-F1
#
_entry.id   AF-A0A316L7D0-F1
#
_cell.length_a   1.000
_cell.length_b   1.000
_cell.length_c   1.000
_cell.angle_alpha   90.00
_cell.angle_beta   90.00
_cell.angle_gamma   90.00
#
_symmetry.space_group_name_H-M   'P 1'
#
loop_
_entity.id
_entity.type
_entity.pdbx_description
1 polymer ?
#
loop_
_entity_poly.entity_id
_entity_poly.type
_entity_poly.pdbx_seq_one_letter_code
_entity_poly.pdbx_strand_id
1 'polypeptide(L)'
;MKENAKNKGYSGELSFDEVFKKGTNFSSSLLRRKLIKSGIKKFEKCECCGISEWMGKPITIQLHHKDGDHTNNEIDNIAELCPNCHSQTDSYAKPKGNNLNFNLPEIKKEKVKNYCLNCGKEIWAGSKYCSSCENERRWKNSNRPSKEILEKELENFVSYTELGKKYNTSDTNIKNWILSYNLPLPKRKLVEHKPKVHHPEYQVYTTRKTATGWEKYLKLGQHKIARYVPNHTVSQIEDYIKIFYDEAVEKGIIDK
;
A
#
# COMPACT_ATOMS: atom_id res chain seq x y z
N MET A 1 19.58 12.61 -31.86
CA MET A 1 19.83 11.36 -31.11
C MET A 1 20.35 11.78 -29.74
N LYS A 2 19.55 11.67 -28.68
CA LYS A 2 19.97 12.03 -27.33
C LYS A 2 20.49 10.77 -26.65
N GLU A 3 21.78 10.73 -26.39
CA GLU A 3 22.42 9.64 -25.65
C GLU A 3 21.89 9.63 -24.22
N ASN A 4 21.22 8.55 -23.85
CA ASN A 4 20.84 8.27 -22.48
C ASN A 4 22.10 8.01 -21.67
N ALA A 5 22.43 8.94 -20.76
CA ALA A 5 23.43 8.74 -19.73
C ALA A 5 23.00 7.57 -18.83
N LYS A 6 23.54 6.39 -19.13
CA LYS A 6 23.35 5.18 -18.33
C LYS A 6 23.95 5.42 -16.95
N ASN A 7 23.12 5.30 -15.91
CA ASN A 7 23.55 5.10 -14.53
C ASN A 7 24.50 3.89 -14.47
N LYS A 8 25.81 4.13 -14.52
CA LYS A 8 26.80 3.11 -14.19
C LYS A 8 26.84 2.98 -12.68
N GLY A 9 26.35 1.85 -12.17
CA GLY A 9 26.64 1.42 -10.82
C GLY A 9 28.15 1.37 -10.63
N TYR A 10 28.64 2.10 -9.64
CA TYR A 10 30.07 2.23 -9.36
C TYR A 10 30.56 0.95 -8.65
N SER A 11 30.94 -0.06 -9.45
CA SER A 11 31.50 -1.34 -8.98
C SER A 11 33.01 -1.44 -9.26
N GLY A 12 33.73 -0.32 -9.23
CA GLY A 12 35.19 -0.28 -9.30
C GLY A 12 35.78 0.09 -7.94
N GLU A 13 36.84 -0.60 -7.51
CA GLU A 13 37.70 -0.16 -6.41
C GLU A 13 38.36 1.16 -6.81
N LEU A 14 37.66 2.28 -6.59
CA LEU A 14 38.28 3.60 -6.68
C LEU A 14 39.44 3.67 -5.70
N SER A 15 40.58 4.15 -6.20
CA SER A 15 41.79 4.35 -5.43
C SER A 15 41.54 5.35 -4.30
N PHE A 16 42.38 5.28 -3.26
CA PHE A 16 42.24 6.09 -2.05
C PHE A 16 42.21 7.60 -2.37
N ASP A 17 43.17 8.07 -3.17
CA ASP A 17 43.31 9.48 -3.56
C ASP A 17 42.20 9.97 -4.50
N GLU A 18 41.57 9.06 -5.25
CA GLU A 18 40.44 9.40 -6.09
C GLU A 18 39.15 9.64 -5.30
N VAL A 19 39.03 9.09 -4.09
CA VAL A 19 37.83 9.24 -3.25
C VAL A 19 37.94 10.46 -2.35
N PHE A 20 39.11 10.73 -1.76
CA PHE A 20 39.29 11.80 -0.78
C PHE A 20 39.70 13.14 -1.40
N LYS A 21 38.96 13.56 -2.43
CA LYS A 21 39.20 14.84 -3.14
C LYS A 21 37.90 15.55 -3.43
N LYS A 22 37.99 16.87 -3.65
CA LYS A 22 36.86 17.69 -4.05
C LYS A 22 36.33 17.35 -5.44
N GLY A 23 35.02 17.50 -5.64
CA GLY A 23 34.33 17.28 -6.92
C GLY A 23 33.96 15.82 -7.19
N THR A 24 34.02 14.95 -6.19
CA THR A 24 33.70 13.53 -6.35
C THR A 24 32.31 13.23 -5.79
N ASN A 25 31.43 12.70 -6.63
CA ASN A 25 30.11 12.29 -6.18
C ASN A 25 30.18 10.88 -5.60
N PHE A 26 30.23 10.80 -4.28
CA PHE A 26 30.34 9.54 -3.54
C PHE A 26 29.24 9.45 -2.49
N SER A 27 28.63 8.28 -2.31
CA SER A 27 27.62 8.10 -1.28
C SER A 27 28.23 8.30 0.11
N SER A 28 27.61 9.12 0.96
CA SER A 28 28.08 9.39 2.33
C SER A 28 28.23 8.10 3.16
N SER A 29 27.36 7.11 2.93
CA SER A 29 27.44 5.81 3.60
C SER A 29 28.66 4.99 3.17
N LEU A 30 29.05 5.08 1.89
CA LEU A 30 30.26 4.43 1.39
C LEU A 30 31.51 5.20 1.82
N LEU A 31 31.46 6.54 1.83
CA LEU A 31 32.56 7.40 2.27
C LEU A 31 32.92 7.08 3.73
N ARG A 32 31.90 7.05 4.60
CA ARG A 32 32.05 6.65 5.99
C ARG A 32 32.70 5.28 6.14
N ARG A 33 32.25 4.29 5.37
CA ARG A 33 32.82 2.93 5.43
C ARG A 33 34.28 2.91 5.02
N LYS A 34 34.65 3.64 3.96
CA LYS A 34 36.04 3.76 3.51
C LYS A 34 36.90 4.44 4.57
N LEU A 35 36.44 5.56 5.15
CA LEU A 35 37.12 6.27 6.23
C LEU A 35 37.43 5.37 7.44
N ILE A 36 36.44 4.58 7.87
CA ILE A 36 36.60 3.59 8.96
C ILE A 36 37.60 2.51 8.56
N LYS A 37 37.46 1.92 7.36
CA LYS A 37 38.35 0.85 6.88
C LYS A 37 39.81 1.31 6.76
N SER A 38 40.02 2.58 6.41
CA SER A 38 41.35 3.19 6.33
C SER A 38 41.92 3.62 7.68
N GLY A 39 41.14 3.60 8.77
CA GLY A 39 41.60 4.02 10.10
C GLY A 39 41.77 5.54 10.28
N ILE A 40 41.35 6.36 9.32
CA ILE A 40 41.49 7.83 9.38
C ILE A 40 40.50 8.44 10.37
N LYS A 41 39.27 7.93 10.39
CA LYS A 41 38.15 8.41 11.21
C LYS A 41 37.46 7.20 11.85
N LYS A 42 37.03 7.33 13.10
CA LYS A 42 36.53 6.20 13.92
C LYS A 42 35.00 6.22 14.09
N PHE A 43 34.39 7.40 14.04
CA PHE A 43 32.96 7.65 14.23
C PHE A 43 32.43 7.13 15.59
N GLU A 44 33.24 7.23 16.64
CA GLU A 44 32.93 6.76 18.00
C GLU A 44 32.49 7.90 18.94
N LYS A 45 32.98 9.12 18.71
CA LYS A 45 32.67 10.31 19.51
C LYS A 45 32.34 11.49 18.61
N CYS A 46 31.51 12.39 19.11
CA CYS A 46 31.24 13.66 18.43
C CYS A 46 32.45 14.59 18.56
N GLU A 47 32.93 15.13 17.44
CA GLU A 47 34.00 16.14 17.43
C GLU A 47 33.53 17.50 17.98
N CYS A 48 32.23 17.78 17.95
CA CYS A 48 31.66 19.03 18.46
C CYS A 48 31.40 19.00 19.97
N CYS A 49 30.70 17.99 20.48
CA CYS A 49 30.29 17.93 21.90
C CYS A 49 30.93 16.79 22.70
N GLY A 50 31.77 15.95 22.08
CA GLY A 50 32.47 14.85 22.76
C GLY A 50 31.61 13.63 23.09
N ILE A 51 30.29 13.67 22.88
CA ILE A 51 29.41 12.56 23.25
C ILE A 51 29.74 11.27 22.46
N SER A 52 29.85 10.16 23.18
CA SER A 52 30.04 8.81 22.64
C SER A 52 28.89 7.87 22.98
N GLU A 53 28.11 8.20 24.02
CA GLU A 53 26.99 7.38 24.50
C GLU A 53 25.75 8.23 24.77
N TRP A 54 24.58 7.65 24.54
CA TRP A 54 23.28 8.23 24.84
C TRP A 54 22.36 7.17 25.45
N MET A 55 21.80 7.46 26.63
CA MET A 55 20.95 6.52 27.40
C MET A 55 21.60 5.14 27.62
N GLY A 56 22.91 5.12 27.94
CA GLY A 56 23.67 3.90 28.20
C GLY A 56 23.93 3.03 26.96
N LYS A 57 23.76 3.58 25.76
CA LYS A 57 24.07 2.91 24.48
C LYS A 57 25.00 3.77 23.64
N PRO A 58 25.89 3.18 22.80
CA PRO A 58 26.71 3.94 21.87
C PRO A 58 25.86 4.82 20.94
N ILE A 59 26.20 6.10 20.83
CA ILE A 59 25.48 7.03 19.97
C ILE A 59 25.92 6.87 18.52
N THR A 60 24.98 6.97 17.58
CA THR A 60 25.32 6.94 16.15
C THR A 60 25.92 8.28 15.74
N ILE A 61 27.23 8.32 15.53
CA ILE A 61 27.91 9.49 14.93
C ILE A 61 27.61 9.52 13.41
N GLN A 62 27.39 10.69 12.85
CA GLN A 62 27.08 10.97 11.44
C GLN A 62 28.28 11.65 10.77
N LEU A 63 28.39 11.44 9.46
CA LEU A 63 29.39 12.10 8.61
C LEU A 63 28.83 13.43 8.15
N HIS A 64 29.56 14.51 8.37
CA HIS A 64 29.18 15.87 8.00
C HIS A 64 30.23 16.53 7.12
N HIS A 65 29.80 17.21 6.05
CA HIS A 65 30.65 18.05 5.22
C HIS A 65 30.61 19.49 5.76
N LYS A 66 31.74 19.99 6.28
CA LYS A 66 31.84 21.31 6.94
C LYS A 66 31.42 22.46 6.03
N ASP A 67 31.77 22.39 4.74
CA ASP A 67 31.37 23.37 3.72
C ASP A 67 29.93 23.18 3.18
N GLY A 68 29.25 22.09 3.57
CA GLY A 68 27.93 21.72 3.04
C GLY A 68 27.93 21.21 1.60
N ASP A 69 29.10 21.07 0.95
CA ASP A 69 29.23 20.51 -0.39
C ASP A 69 29.46 19.00 -0.30
N HIS A 70 28.43 18.23 -0.68
CA HIS A 70 28.49 16.77 -0.65
C HIS A 70 29.49 16.16 -1.64
N THR A 71 30.10 16.97 -2.52
CA THR A 71 31.15 16.53 -3.45
C THR A 71 32.56 16.78 -2.91
N ASN A 72 32.70 17.54 -1.81
CA ASN A 72 33.97 17.83 -1.20
C ASN A 72 34.38 16.76 -0.17
N ASN A 73 34.93 15.66 -0.66
CA ASN A 73 35.29 14.51 0.17
C ASN A 73 36.70 14.57 0.78
N GLU A 74 37.33 15.76 0.81
CA GLU A 74 38.62 15.95 1.48
C GLU A 74 38.50 15.65 2.98
N ILE A 75 39.47 14.91 3.53
CA ILE A 75 39.42 14.40 4.91
C ILE A 75 39.18 15.53 5.93
N ASP A 76 39.84 16.67 5.74
CA ASP A 76 39.72 17.83 6.62
C ASP A 76 38.36 18.52 6.54
N ASN A 77 37.65 18.36 5.42
CA ASN A 77 36.28 18.85 5.25
C ASN A 77 35.24 17.94 5.92
N ILE A 78 35.63 16.73 6.33
CA ILE A 78 34.72 15.76 6.96
C ILE A 78 34.79 15.86 8.50
N ALA A 79 33.63 16.07 9.11
CA ALA A 79 33.43 16.08 10.55
C ALA A 79 32.59 14.89 11.05
N GLU A 80 32.89 14.43 12.25
CA GLU A 80 32.19 13.35 12.96
C GLU A 80 31.22 13.96 13.98
N LEU A 81 29.92 14.05 13.65
CA LEU A 81 28.93 14.74 14.48
C LEU A 81 27.84 13.80 15.00
N CYS A 82 27.44 13.93 16.26
CA CYS A 82 26.24 13.24 16.74
C CYS A 82 24.96 13.81 16.08
N PRO A 83 23.81 13.11 16.13
CA PRO A 83 22.59 13.57 15.46
C PRO A 83 22.12 14.95 15.90
N ASN A 84 22.33 15.30 17.18
CA ASN A 84 21.94 16.58 17.76
C ASN A 84 22.87 17.73 17.35
N CYS A 85 24.18 17.49 17.25
CA CYS A 85 25.10 18.51 16.74
C CYS A 85 24.94 18.67 15.24
N HIS A 86 24.73 17.56 14.52
CA HIS A 86 24.51 17.56 13.08
C HIS A 86 23.26 18.36 12.71
N SER A 87 22.17 18.23 13.45
CA SER A 87 20.93 18.99 13.22
C SER A 87 21.06 20.50 13.43
N GLN A 88 22.09 20.95 14.15
CA GLN A 88 22.37 22.36 14.41
C GLN A 88 23.33 22.99 13.40
N THR A 89 23.81 22.23 12.42
CA THR A 89 24.72 22.75 11.39
C THR A 89 23.98 23.59 10.35
N ASP A 90 24.64 24.62 9.82
CA ASP A 90 24.05 25.50 8.80
C ASP A 90 23.67 24.74 7.52
N SER A 91 24.32 23.62 7.22
CA SER A 91 24.02 22.80 6.03
C SER A 91 23.00 21.69 6.29
N TYR A 92 22.50 21.54 7.53
CA TYR A 92 21.50 20.54 7.86
C TYR A 92 20.18 20.76 7.11
N ALA A 93 19.67 19.69 6.50
CA ALA A 93 18.40 19.68 5.78
C ALA A 93 18.25 20.77 4.70
N LYS A 94 19.35 21.41 4.26
CA LYS A 94 19.30 22.35 3.15
C LYS A 94 18.78 21.61 1.91
N PRO A 95 17.69 22.09 1.28
CA PRO A 95 17.18 21.46 0.08
C PRO A 95 18.28 21.46 -0.99
N LYS A 96 18.55 20.29 -1.58
CA LYS A 96 19.47 20.16 -2.71
C LYS A 96 19.04 21.12 -3.81
N GLY A 97 19.79 22.21 -4.01
CA GLY A 97 19.99 22.92 -5.28
C GLY A 97 18.79 23.32 -6.15
N ASN A 98 17.53 23.16 -5.72
CA ASN A 98 16.37 23.61 -6.49
C ASN A 98 15.91 25.02 -6.10
N ASN A 99 16.51 25.60 -5.07
CA ASN A 99 16.24 26.97 -4.60
C ASN A 99 17.50 27.86 -4.68
N LEU A 100 18.26 27.79 -5.78
CA LEU A 100 19.20 28.88 -6.12
C LEU A 100 18.50 30.17 -6.55
N ASN A 101 17.16 30.20 -6.58
CA ASN A 101 16.35 31.35 -6.97
C ASN A 101 16.15 32.39 -5.86
N PHE A 102 17.19 32.76 -5.11
CA PHE A 102 17.10 33.93 -4.23
C PHE A 102 17.94 35.12 -4.70
N ASN A 103 18.89 34.95 -5.64
CA ASN A 103 19.70 36.08 -6.16
C ASN A 103 20.15 35.98 -7.64
N LEU A 104 19.64 35.03 -8.43
CA LEU A 104 19.83 35.09 -9.90
C LEU A 104 18.80 36.09 -10.48
N PRO A 105 19.19 36.97 -11.42
CA PRO A 105 18.21 37.75 -12.17
C PRO A 105 17.19 36.78 -12.77
N GLU A 106 15.89 37.06 -12.59
CA GLU A 106 14.80 36.21 -13.08
C GLU A 106 14.94 35.96 -14.59
N ILE A 107 15.64 34.90 -14.99
CA ILE A 107 15.46 34.34 -16.32
C ILE A 107 14.13 33.61 -16.25
N LYS A 108 13.04 34.32 -16.56
CA LYS A 108 11.71 33.75 -16.71
C LYS A 108 11.77 32.69 -17.81
N LYS A 109 12.03 31.43 -17.45
CA LYS A 109 11.93 30.31 -18.39
C LYS A 109 10.50 30.32 -18.91
N GLU A 110 10.33 30.61 -20.19
CA GLU A 110 9.01 30.55 -20.83
C GLU A 110 8.41 29.16 -20.61
N LYS A 111 7.17 29.15 -20.11
CA LYS A 111 6.46 27.89 -19.87
C LYS A 111 6.22 27.23 -21.23
N VAL A 112 6.83 26.07 -21.45
CA VAL A 112 6.58 25.27 -22.66
C VAL A 112 5.11 24.87 -22.68
N LYS A 113 4.37 25.41 -23.65
CA LYS A 113 2.97 25.05 -23.89
C LYS A 113 2.90 23.65 -24.47
N ASN A 114 2.02 22.82 -23.93
CA ASN A 114 1.71 21.50 -24.49
C ASN A 114 0.34 21.55 -25.16
N TYR A 115 0.13 20.74 -26.19
CA TYR A 115 -1.11 20.74 -26.96
C TYR A 115 -1.68 19.33 -27.09
N CYS A 116 -3.02 19.24 -27.09
CA CYS A 116 -3.75 18.00 -27.27
C CYS A 116 -3.52 17.41 -28.67
N LEU A 117 -3.17 16.12 -28.72
CA LEU A 117 -2.91 15.42 -29.99
C LEU A 117 -4.15 15.27 -30.89
N ASN A 118 -5.36 15.43 -30.36
CA ASN A 118 -6.61 15.26 -31.13
C ASN A 118 -7.21 16.59 -31.62
N CYS A 119 -7.19 17.63 -30.80
CA CYS A 119 -7.87 18.90 -31.10
C CYS A 119 -6.99 20.15 -31.00
N GLY A 120 -5.70 20.01 -30.66
CA GLY A 120 -4.76 21.13 -30.58
C GLY A 120 -4.97 22.10 -29.41
N LYS A 121 -5.92 21.86 -28.50
CA LYS A 121 -6.11 22.70 -27.31
C LYS A 121 -4.89 22.66 -26.40
N GLU A 122 -4.56 23.78 -25.77
CA GLU A 122 -3.52 23.85 -24.74
C GLU A 122 -3.84 22.93 -23.56
N ILE A 123 -2.84 22.19 -23.09
CA ILE A 123 -2.96 21.21 -22.00
C ILE A 123 -1.80 21.34 -21.02
N TRP A 124 -2.02 20.78 -19.83
CA TRP A 124 -1.03 20.68 -18.78
C TRP A 124 0.12 19.75 -19.17
N ALA A 125 1.31 20.04 -18.65
CA ALA A 125 2.48 19.19 -18.84
C ALA A 125 2.20 17.76 -18.36
N GLY A 126 2.45 16.78 -19.23
CA GLY A 126 2.22 15.35 -18.98
C GLY A 126 0.90 14.80 -19.52
N SER A 127 -0.05 15.65 -19.91
CA SER A 127 -1.27 15.20 -20.58
C SER A 127 -1.02 14.96 -22.07
N LYS A 128 -1.66 13.93 -22.66
CA LYS A 128 -1.64 13.68 -24.12
C LYS A 128 -2.87 14.23 -24.85
N TYR A 129 -3.99 14.31 -24.13
CA TYR A 129 -5.28 14.78 -24.64
C TYR A 129 -5.88 15.82 -23.70
N CYS A 130 -6.71 16.73 -24.23
CA CYS A 130 -7.50 17.63 -23.39
C CYS A 130 -8.62 16.85 -22.68
N SER A 131 -9.23 17.44 -21.67
CA SER A 131 -10.29 16.79 -20.86
C SER A 131 -11.43 16.23 -21.72
N SER A 132 -11.88 16.99 -22.72
CA SER A 132 -12.95 16.56 -23.64
C SER A 132 -12.53 15.37 -24.50
N CYS A 133 -11.36 15.42 -25.14
CA CYS A 133 -10.90 14.33 -26.01
C CYS A 133 -10.51 13.08 -25.22
N GLU A 134 -9.97 13.22 -24.01
CA GLU A 134 -9.70 12.09 -23.11
C GLU A 134 -11.01 11.42 -22.67
N ASN A 135 -12.04 12.20 -22.33
CA ASN A 135 -13.35 11.66 -21.98
C ASN A 135 -14.01 10.92 -23.15
N GLU A 136 -13.94 11.48 -24.36
CA GLU A 136 -14.47 10.83 -25.56
C GLU A 136 -13.72 9.52 -25.87
N ARG A 137 -12.38 9.52 -25.75
CA ARG A 137 -11.58 8.29 -25.93
C ARG A 137 -11.95 7.23 -24.90
N ARG A 138 -12.09 7.61 -23.63
CA ARG A 138 -12.53 6.70 -22.55
C ARG A 138 -13.92 6.16 -22.79
N TRP A 139 -14.83 6.99 -23.30
CA TRP A 139 -16.17 6.57 -23.68
C TRP A 139 -16.15 5.51 -24.77
N LYS A 140 -15.44 5.77 -25.88
CA LYS A 140 -15.33 4.83 -27.01
C LYS A 140 -14.66 3.51 -26.61
N ASN A 141 -13.72 3.57 -25.68
CA ASN A 141 -13.01 2.39 -25.18
C ASN A 141 -13.74 1.69 -24.01
N SER A 142 -14.89 2.19 -23.58
CA SER A 142 -15.68 1.55 -22.54
C SER A 142 -16.65 0.52 -23.14
N ASN A 143 -16.94 -0.55 -22.41
CA ASN A 143 -17.98 -1.53 -22.78
C ASN A 143 -19.41 -0.96 -22.58
N ARG A 144 -19.58 0.36 -22.73
CA ARG A 144 -20.83 1.06 -22.47
C ARG A 144 -21.78 0.86 -23.66
N PRO A 145 -22.97 0.27 -23.44
CA PRO A 145 -23.97 0.10 -24.50
C PRO A 145 -24.57 1.44 -24.93
N SER A 146 -25.14 1.49 -26.14
CA SER A 146 -25.95 2.63 -26.58
C SER A 146 -27.17 2.84 -25.70
N LYS A 147 -27.79 4.02 -25.79
CA LYS A 147 -28.99 4.37 -25.01
C LYS A 147 -30.11 3.36 -25.21
N GLU A 148 -30.38 2.98 -26.47
CA GLU A 148 -31.46 2.05 -26.85
C GLU A 148 -31.26 0.64 -26.28
N ILE A 149 -30.02 0.14 -26.31
CA ILE A 149 -29.69 -1.17 -25.74
C ILE A 149 -29.88 -1.13 -24.23
N LEU A 150 -29.37 -0.07 -23.58
CA LEU A 150 -29.51 0.05 -22.12
C LEU A 150 -30.98 0.14 -21.71
N GLU A 151 -31.81 0.88 -22.43
CA GLU A 151 -33.24 1.03 -22.15
C GLU A 151 -33.98 -0.32 -22.17
N LYS A 152 -33.73 -1.17 -23.18
CA LYS A 152 -34.26 -2.55 -23.24
C LYS A 152 -33.79 -3.43 -22.08
N GLU A 153 -32.55 -3.25 -21.62
CA GLU A 153 -32.04 -3.98 -20.45
C GLU A 153 -32.69 -3.50 -19.14
N LEU A 154 -33.10 -2.22 -19.07
CA LEU A 154 -33.80 -1.67 -17.91
C LEU A 154 -35.26 -2.15 -17.83
N GLU A 155 -35.90 -2.51 -18.94
CA GLU A 155 -37.23 -3.14 -18.93
C GLU A 155 -37.21 -4.47 -18.15
N ASN A 156 -36.14 -5.25 -18.32
CA ASN A 156 -35.92 -6.53 -17.65
C ASN A 156 -34.99 -6.42 -16.43
N PHE A 157 -35.01 -5.27 -15.74
CA PHE A 157 -34.07 -5.01 -14.66
C PHE A 157 -34.25 -5.95 -13.45
N VAL A 158 -33.21 -6.73 -13.14
CA VAL A 158 -33.11 -7.57 -11.94
C VAL A 158 -32.36 -6.84 -10.83
N SER A 159 -31.10 -6.47 -11.09
CA SER A 159 -30.27 -5.69 -10.16
C SER A 159 -29.11 -4.98 -10.85
N TYR A 160 -28.61 -3.91 -10.22
CA TYR A 160 -27.42 -3.19 -10.70
C TYR A 160 -26.17 -4.09 -10.72
N THR A 161 -26.08 -5.05 -9.80
CA THR A 161 -24.96 -5.99 -9.71
C THR A 161 -24.93 -6.95 -10.89
N GLU A 162 -26.08 -7.46 -11.33
CA GLU A 162 -26.15 -8.34 -12.49
C GLU A 162 -25.85 -7.59 -13.79
N LEU A 163 -26.40 -6.39 -13.95
CA LEU A 163 -26.12 -5.54 -15.11
C LEU A 163 -24.65 -5.12 -15.16
N GLY A 164 -24.04 -4.85 -14.00
CA GLY A 164 -22.61 -4.59 -13.86
C GLY A 164 -21.75 -5.77 -14.31
N LYS A 165 -22.09 -7.00 -13.89
CA LYS A 165 -21.39 -8.22 -14.34
C LYS A 165 -21.45 -8.39 -15.87
N LYS A 166 -22.63 -8.16 -16.48
CA LYS A 166 -22.82 -8.30 -17.93
C LYS A 166 -21.90 -7.38 -18.74
N TYR A 167 -21.73 -6.13 -18.31
CA TYR A 167 -20.87 -5.16 -18.99
C TYR A 167 -19.45 -5.06 -18.39
N ASN A 168 -19.08 -5.98 -17.51
CA ASN A 168 -17.82 -6.00 -16.76
C ASN A 168 -17.49 -4.63 -16.13
N THR A 169 -18.45 -4.09 -15.38
CA THR A 169 -18.37 -2.76 -14.78
C THR A 169 -19.02 -2.73 -13.40
N SER A 170 -18.77 -1.67 -12.63
CA SER A 170 -19.37 -1.50 -11.30
C SER A 170 -20.83 -1.05 -11.38
N ASP A 171 -21.59 -1.33 -10.33
CA ASP A 171 -22.96 -0.86 -10.14
C ASP A 171 -23.08 0.67 -10.18
N THR A 172 -22.07 1.36 -9.66
CA THR A 172 -21.95 2.81 -9.67
C THR A 172 -21.78 3.36 -11.09
N ASN A 173 -20.99 2.68 -11.91
CA ASN A 173 -20.83 3.03 -13.32
C ASN A 173 -22.14 2.85 -14.09
N ILE A 174 -22.87 1.76 -13.86
CA ILE A 174 -24.20 1.55 -14.46
C ILE A 174 -25.15 2.69 -14.10
N LYS A 175 -25.21 3.11 -12.83
CA LYS A 175 -26.04 4.26 -12.40
C LYS A 175 -25.63 5.54 -13.11
N ASN A 176 -24.32 5.81 -13.21
CA ASN A 176 -23.80 6.97 -13.93
C ASN A 176 -24.15 6.91 -15.43
N TRP A 177 -24.20 5.72 -16.03
CA TRP A 177 -24.62 5.55 -17.42
C TRP A 177 -26.10 5.88 -17.63
N ILE A 178 -26.98 5.37 -16.76
CA ILE A 178 -28.42 5.64 -16.78
C ILE A 178 -28.66 7.16 -16.65
N LEU A 179 -28.01 7.80 -15.68
CA LEU A 179 -28.13 9.25 -15.46
C LEU A 179 -27.64 10.08 -16.65
N SER A 180 -26.51 9.71 -17.25
CA SER A 180 -26.00 10.43 -18.43
C SER A 180 -26.83 10.23 -19.70
N TYR A 181 -27.71 9.23 -19.75
CA TYR A 181 -28.72 9.09 -20.80
C TYR A 181 -30.07 9.73 -20.46
N ASN A 182 -30.19 10.40 -19.30
CA ASN A 182 -31.43 10.96 -18.76
C ASN A 182 -32.54 9.90 -18.60
N LEU A 183 -32.17 8.66 -18.27
CA LEU A 183 -33.11 7.57 -17.99
C LEU A 183 -33.43 7.53 -16.49
N PRO A 184 -34.64 7.10 -16.08
CA PRO A 184 -34.99 6.96 -14.67
C PRO A 184 -34.22 5.81 -14.03
N LEU A 185 -33.82 5.97 -12.76
CA LEU A 185 -33.18 4.89 -12.00
C LEU A 185 -34.21 3.82 -11.63
N PRO A 186 -34.07 2.56 -12.09
CA PRO A 186 -35.00 1.51 -11.73
C PRO A 186 -34.89 1.16 -10.24
N LYS A 187 -36.05 0.91 -9.62
CA LYS A 187 -36.09 0.35 -8.26
C LYS A 187 -35.81 -1.15 -8.35
N ARG A 188 -34.97 -1.65 -7.44
CA ARG A 188 -34.71 -3.09 -7.32
C ARG A 188 -36.01 -3.80 -6.93
N LYS A 189 -36.35 -4.90 -7.61
CA LYS A 189 -37.44 -5.79 -7.17
C LYS A 189 -37.10 -6.34 -5.79
N LEU A 190 -38.02 -6.23 -4.84
CA LEU A 190 -37.85 -6.84 -3.52
C LEU A 190 -37.77 -8.35 -3.72
N VAL A 191 -36.68 -8.97 -3.25
CA VAL A 191 -36.55 -10.43 -3.24
C VAL A 191 -37.26 -10.91 -1.98
N GLU A 192 -38.22 -11.81 -2.14
CA GLU A 192 -38.81 -12.50 -0.98
C GLU A 192 -37.71 -13.32 -0.30
N HIS A 193 -37.31 -12.88 0.89
CA HIS A 193 -36.40 -13.66 1.70
C HIS A 193 -37.16 -14.84 2.29
N LYS A 194 -36.56 -16.04 2.25
CA LYS A 194 -37.08 -17.17 3.04
C LYS A 194 -37.28 -16.72 4.48
N PRO A 195 -38.39 -17.10 5.14
CA PRO A 195 -38.63 -16.73 6.52
C PRO A 195 -37.43 -17.14 7.37
N LYS A 196 -37.05 -16.29 8.33
CA LYS A 196 -35.98 -16.62 9.27
C LYS A 196 -36.36 -17.90 10.00
N VAL A 197 -35.65 -19.00 9.72
CA VAL A 197 -35.86 -20.25 10.43
C VAL A 197 -35.29 -20.07 11.84
N HIS A 198 -36.16 -20.03 12.85
CA HIS A 198 -35.73 -20.07 14.24
C HIS A 198 -35.26 -21.48 14.55
N HIS A 199 -34.01 -21.59 14.96
CA HIS A 199 -33.40 -22.85 15.30
C HIS A 199 -33.49 -23.08 16.80
N PRO A 200 -33.60 -24.33 17.26
CA PRO A 200 -33.65 -24.61 18.69
C PRO A 200 -32.40 -24.06 19.38
N GLU A 201 -32.64 -23.31 20.45
CA GLU A 201 -31.60 -22.75 21.31
C GLU A 201 -31.46 -23.61 22.56
N TYR A 202 -30.24 -23.72 23.07
CA TYR A 202 -29.95 -24.40 24.33
C TYR A 202 -28.95 -23.58 25.15
N GLN A 203 -28.90 -23.86 26.45
CA GLN A 203 -28.02 -23.16 27.38
C GLN A 203 -26.77 -24.01 27.67
N VAL A 204 -25.59 -23.47 27.37
CA VAL A 204 -24.29 -24.02 27.80
C VAL A 204 -23.78 -23.11 28.90
N TYR A 205 -23.77 -23.60 30.14
CA TYR A 205 -23.40 -22.79 31.31
C TYR A 205 -24.20 -21.49 31.37
N THR A 206 -23.58 -20.34 31.12
CA THR A 206 -24.19 -19.01 31.12
C THR A 206 -24.55 -18.49 29.73
N THR A 207 -24.19 -19.20 28.65
CA THR A 207 -24.38 -18.71 27.27
C THR A 207 -25.49 -19.47 26.56
N ARG A 208 -26.46 -18.74 25.98
CA ARG A 208 -27.41 -19.31 25.02
C ARG A 208 -26.75 -19.51 23.66
N LYS A 209 -26.96 -20.68 23.06
CA LYS A 209 -26.39 -21.05 21.77
C LYS A 209 -27.48 -21.63 20.87
N THR A 210 -27.34 -21.38 19.58
CA THR A 210 -28.21 -21.90 18.54
C THR A 210 -27.63 -23.21 18.01
N ALA A 211 -28.45 -24.25 17.84
CA ALA A 211 -27.99 -25.53 17.34
C ALA A 211 -27.28 -25.42 15.98
N THR A 212 -26.13 -26.06 15.86
CA THR A 212 -25.36 -26.21 14.62
C THR A 212 -26.06 -27.16 13.64
N GLY A 213 -25.61 -27.19 12.38
CA GLY A 213 -26.25 -28.01 11.33
C GLY A 213 -26.33 -29.50 11.66
N TRP A 214 -25.28 -30.06 12.25
CA TRP A 214 -25.21 -31.48 12.62
C TRP A 214 -26.06 -31.83 13.84
N GLU A 215 -26.13 -30.94 14.84
CA GLU A 215 -26.98 -31.12 16.03
C GLU A 215 -28.46 -31.21 15.67
N LYS A 216 -28.89 -30.43 14.67
CA LYS A 216 -30.27 -30.48 14.13
C LYS A 216 -30.57 -31.82 13.48
N TYR A 217 -29.62 -32.33 12.69
CA TYR A 217 -29.80 -33.57 11.92
C TYR A 217 -29.88 -34.80 12.84
N LEU A 218 -29.05 -34.84 13.87
CA LEU A 218 -28.99 -35.95 14.83
C LEU A 218 -30.05 -35.89 15.93
N LYS A 219 -30.85 -34.80 16.00
CA LYS A 219 -31.84 -34.54 17.06
C LYS A 219 -31.27 -34.71 18.47
N LEU A 220 -30.04 -34.24 18.69
CA LEU A 220 -29.37 -34.37 19.99
C LEU A 220 -30.06 -33.44 21.00
N GLY A 221 -30.73 -34.00 21.99
CA GLY A 221 -31.23 -33.27 23.15
C GLY A 221 -30.07 -32.93 24.07
N GLN A 222 -29.73 -31.64 24.16
CA GLN A 222 -28.69 -31.06 25.03
C GLN A 222 -27.31 -31.76 25.03
N HIS A 223 -26.35 -31.11 24.37
CA HIS A 223 -24.89 -31.19 24.58
C HIS A 223 -24.21 -32.56 24.71
N LYS A 224 -23.50 -32.97 23.64
CA LYS A 224 -22.39 -33.93 23.73
C LYS A 224 -21.15 -33.56 22.89
N ILE A 225 -21.01 -32.31 22.43
CA ILE A 225 -19.84 -31.93 21.62
C ILE A 225 -18.82 -31.17 22.47
N ALA A 226 -17.63 -31.75 22.59
CA ALA A 226 -16.49 -31.28 23.37
C ALA A 226 -16.03 -29.84 23.10
N ARG A 227 -16.34 -29.28 21.93
CA ARG A 227 -15.92 -27.95 21.47
C ARG A 227 -16.28 -26.80 22.43
N TYR A 228 -17.22 -27.01 23.34
CA TYR A 228 -17.80 -25.96 24.18
C TYR A 228 -17.72 -26.22 25.68
N VAL A 229 -16.96 -27.22 26.14
CA VAL A 229 -16.71 -27.44 27.57
C VAL A 229 -15.27 -27.02 27.90
N PRO A 230 -15.07 -25.86 28.57
CA PRO A 230 -13.75 -25.24 28.72
C PRO A 230 -12.74 -26.04 29.56
N ASN A 231 -13.19 -27.03 30.34
CA ASN A 231 -12.40 -27.70 31.37
C ASN A 231 -12.34 -29.24 31.21
N HIS A 232 -12.67 -29.77 30.03
CA HIS A 232 -12.52 -31.21 29.80
C HIS A 232 -11.06 -31.59 29.55
N THR A 233 -10.63 -32.70 30.14
CA THR A 233 -9.37 -33.35 29.80
C THR A 233 -9.45 -33.97 28.41
N VAL A 234 -8.31 -34.25 27.79
CA VAL A 234 -8.24 -34.87 26.45
C VAL A 234 -9.03 -36.19 26.40
N SER A 235 -8.91 -37.03 27.45
CA SER A 235 -9.67 -38.28 27.55
C SER A 235 -11.19 -38.05 27.57
N GLN A 236 -11.66 -37.03 28.28
CA GLN A 236 -13.09 -36.71 28.29
C GLN A 236 -13.55 -36.27 26.89
N ILE A 237 -12.76 -35.45 26.21
CA ILE A 237 -13.04 -35.01 24.84
C ILE A 237 -13.13 -36.20 23.87
N GLU A 238 -12.21 -37.16 23.99
CA GLU A 238 -12.20 -38.38 23.17
C GLU A 238 -13.43 -39.26 23.41
N ASP A 239 -13.82 -39.45 24.67
CA ASP A 239 -15.04 -40.19 25.02
C ASP A 239 -16.30 -39.53 24.44
N TYR A 240 -16.38 -38.20 24.45
CA TYR A 240 -17.49 -37.47 23.83
C TYR A 240 -17.53 -37.66 22.31
N ILE A 241 -16.39 -37.55 21.64
CA ILE A 241 -16.30 -37.74 20.18
C ILE A 241 -16.70 -39.19 19.83
N LYS A 242 -16.29 -40.16 20.64
CA LYS A 242 -16.63 -41.56 20.46
C LYS A 242 -18.13 -41.81 20.61
N ILE A 243 -18.76 -41.32 21.69
CA ILE A 243 -20.22 -41.43 21.87
C ILE A 243 -20.97 -40.79 20.69
N PHE A 244 -20.50 -39.63 20.22
CA PHE A 244 -21.09 -38.96 19.06
C PHE A 244 -20.97 -39.79 17.78
N TYR A 245 -19.80 -40.39 17.53
CA TYR A 245 -19.55 -41.22 16.36
C TYR A 245 -20.38 -42.51 16.41
N ASP A 246 -20.45 -43.16 17.57
CA ASP A 246 -21.25 -44.36 17.80
C ASP A 246 -22.75 -44.10 17.56
N GLU A 247 -23.29 -42.98 18.05
CA GLU A 247 -24.68 -42.58 17.79
C GLU A 247 -24.93 -42.26 16.31
N ALA A 248 -23.95 -41.71 15.59
CA ALA A 248 -24.06 -41.43 14.16
C ALA A 248 -24.04 -42.72 13.32
N VAL A 249 -23.23 -43.69 13.72
CA VAL A 249 -23.17 -45.04 13.15
C VAL A 249 -24.47 -45.80 13.39
N GLU A 250 -25.00 -45.78 14.62
CA GLU A 250 -26.27 -46.44 14.96
C GLU A 250 -27.44 -45.92 14.12
N LYS A 251 -27.42 -44.62 13.81
CA LYS A 251 -28.42 -43.97 12.93
C LYS A 251 -28.14 -44.15 11.44
N GLY A 252 -27.08 -44.88 11.05
CA GLY A 252 -26.74 -45.18 9.66
C GLY A 252 -26.26 -43.97 8.85
N ILE A 253 -25.70 -42.96 9.51
CA ILE A 253 -25.26 -41.71 8.87
C ILE A 253 -23.81 -41.80 8.40
N ILE A 254 -23.01 -42.61 9.10
CA ILE A 254 -21.61 -42.85 8.83
C ILE A 254 -21.41 -44.36 8.83
N ASP A 255 -20.70 -44.89 7.83
CA ASP A 255 -20.33 -46.30 7.79
C ASP A 255 -19.25 -46.59 8.85
N LYS A 256 -19.29 -47.83 9.38
CA LYS A 256 -18.39 -48.27 10.47
C LYS A 256 -16.93 -48.37 10.05
#